data_AF-A0A0G1EXV6-F1
#
_entry.id   AF-A0A0G1EXV6-F1
#
_cell.length_a   1.000
_cell.length_b   1.000
_cell.length_c   1.000
_cell.angle_alpha   90.00
_cell.angle_beta   90.00
_cell.angle_gamma   90.00
#
_symmetry.space_group_name_H-M   'P 1'
#
loop_
_entity.id
_entity.type
_entity.pdbx_description
1 polymer ?
#
loop_
_entity_poly.entity_id
_entity_poly.type
_entity_poly.pdbx_seq_one_letter_code
_entity_poly.pdbx_strand_id
1 'polypeptide(L)'
;MEGEQNNVNAEVGKGGGGLSGPIIGAIVILAIVILGGLYFWNQRAGEGVPTDEAIENINMQSGADDTDSIEADLDATDIENLDVELNAS
;
A
#
# COMPACT_ATOMS: atom_id res chain seq x y z
N MET A 1 70.90 -38.19 16.46
CA MET A 1 69.84 -37.93 17.45
C MET A 1 69.10 -36.72 16.94
N GLU A 2 68.11 -36.95 16.10
CA GLU A 2 67.27 -35.90 15.51
C GLU A 2 66.20 -35.53 16.54
N GLY A 3 66.12 -34.25 16.88
CA GLY A 3 65.05 -33.73 17.72
C GLY A 3 63.81 -33.54 16.85
N GLU A 4 62.86 -34.45 16.94
CA GLU A 4 61.53 -34.26 16.35
C GLU A 4 60.75 -33.26 17.21
N GLN A 5 60.50 -32.10 16.60
CA GLN A 5 59.76 -31.02 17.21
C GLN A 5 58.26 -31.32 17.19
N ASN A 6 57.66 -31.25 18.38
CA ASN A 6 56.22 -31.17 18.58
C ASN A 6 55.72 -29.85 18.00
N ASN A 7 54.78 -29.88 17.05
CA ASN A 7 53.98 -28.69 16.76
C ASN A 7 52.50 -29.03 16.66
N VAL A 8 51.77 -28.28 17.47
CA VAL A 8 50.37 -28.38 17.82
C VAL A 8 49.46 -28.09 16.63
N ASN A 9 48.42 -28.92 16.53
CA ASN A 9 47.21 -28.63 15.78
C ASN A 9 46.66 -27.24 16.15
N ALA A 10 46.72 -26.28 15.24
CA ALA A 10 45.94 -25.05 15.34
C ALA A 10 45.87 -24.33 13.99
N GLU A 11 45.09 -24.83 13.04
CA GLU A 11 44.41 -23.96 12.09
C GLU A 11 42.98 -24.48 11.85
N VAL A 12 42.12 -24.29 12.85
CA VAL A 12 40.70 -24.06 12.54
C VAL A 12 40.66 -22.69 11.89
N GLY A 13 40.83 -22.68 10.57
CA GLY A 13 40.58 -21.54 9.71
C GLY A 13 39.10 -21.18 9.75
N LYS A 14 38.66 -20.53 10.84
CA LYS A 14 37.40 -19.80 10.89
C LYS A 14 37.62 -18.45 10.21
N GLY A 15 37.87 -18.51 8.91
CA GLY A 15 37.99 -17.34 8.04
C GLY A 15 36.61 -16.96 7.48
N GLY A 16 36.17 -15.74 7.75
CA GLY A 16 35.06 -15.12 7.02
C GLY A 16 33.81 -14.75 7.83
N GLY A 17 33.90 -14.60 9.15
CA GLY A 17 32.81 -14.04 9.96
C GLY A 17 32.77 -12.51 9.92
N GLY A 18 32.70 -11.90 8.73
CA GLY A 18 32.42 -10.46 8.60
C GLY A 18 30.97 -10.17 9.00
N LEU A 19 30.68 -8.97 9.48
CA LEU A 19 29.34 -8.48 9.87
C LEU A 19 28.34 -8.38 8.70
N SER A 20 28.39 -9.31 7.75
CA SER A 20 27.61 -9.34 6.52
C SER A 20 26.15 -9.71 6.74
N GLY A 21 25.80 -10.32 7.88
CA GLY A 21 24.42 -10.69 8.23
C GLY A 21 23.45 -9.49 8.30
N PRO A 22 23.77 -8.44 9.10
CA PRO A 22 22.98 -7.21 9.11
C PRO A 22 22.90 -6.52 7.75
N ILE A 23 23.99 -6.52 6.98
CA ILE A 23 24.06 -5.88 5.66
C ILE A 23 23.16 -6.62 4.67
N ILE A 24 23.23 -7.96 4.61
CA ILE A 24 22.38 -8.74 3.71
C ILE A 24 20.90 -8.61 4.10
N GLY A 25 20.60 -8.56 5.40
CA GLY A 25 19.24 -8.32 5.89
C GLY A 25 18.69 -6.95 5.44
N ALA A 26 19.51 -5.90 5.55
CA ALA A 26 19.13 -4.56 5.10
C ALA A 26 18.86 -4.52 3.59
N ILE A 27 19.67 -5.20 2.78
CA ILE A 27 19.47 -5.29 1.32
C ILE A 27 18.14 -5.97 0.99
N VAL A 28 17.81 -7.07 1.67
CA VAL A 28 16.54 -7.79 1.44
C VAL A 28 15.33 -6.92 1.79
N ILE A 29 15.36 -6.23 2.93
CA ILE A 29 14.29 -5.30 3.33
C ILE A 29 14.14 -4.17 2.29
N LEU A 30 15.26 -3.60 1.85
CA LEU A 30 15.26 -2.52 0.86
C LEU A 30 14.68 -2.98 -0.48
N ALA A 31 14.99 -4.20 -0.93
CA ALA A 31 14.42 -4.79 -2.13
C ALA A 31 12.88 -4.96 -2.02
N ILE A 32 12.38 -5.42 -0.87
CA ILE A 32 10.93 -5.56 -0.62
C ILE A 32 10.23 -4.19 -0.63
N VAL A 33 10.82 -3.16 -0.01
CA VAL A 33 10.25 -1.80 0.01
C VAL A 33 10.18 -1.21 -1.41
N ILE A 34 11.23 -1.38 -2.21
CA ILE A 34 11.26 -0.90 -3.60
C ILE A 34 10.21 -1.64 -4.44
N LEU A 35 10.16 -2.97 -4.35
CA LEU A 35 9.18 -3.77 -5.10
C LEU A 35 7.74 -3.47 -4.67
N GLY A 36 7.48 -3.35 -3.36
CA GLY A 36 6.16 -2.99 -2.84
C GLY A 36 5.75 -1.58 -3.24
N GLY A 37 6.68 -0.61 -3.19
CA GLY A 37 6.45 0.76 -3.63
C GLY A 37 6.15 0.85 -5.13
N LEU A 38 6.92 0.14 -5.97
CA LEU A 38 6.68 0.09 -7.42
C LEU A 38 5.38 -0.65 -7.76
N TYR A 39 5.06 -1.73 -7.04
CA TYR A 39 3.80 -2.46 -7.19
C TYR A 39 2.58 -1.60 -6.84
N PHE A 40 2.65 -0.84 -5.74
CA PHE A 40 1.61 0.10 -5.34
C PHE A 40 1.48 1.28 -6.31
N TRP A 41 2.60 1.84 -6.76
CA TRP A 41 2.59 2.92 -7.75
C TRP A 41 1.96 2.45 -9.06
N ASN A 42 2.32 1.26 -9.54
CA ASN A 42 1.78 0.71 -10.79
C ASN A 42 0.26 0.48 -10.73
N GLN A 43 -0.31 0.12 -9.58
CA GLN A 43 -1.76 0.04 -9.40
C GLN A 43 -2.43 1.40 -9.54
N ARG A 44 -1.86 2.45 -8.95
CA ARG A 44 -2.38 3.82 -9.08
C ARG A 44 -2.28 4.40 -10.49
N ALA A 45 -1.33 3.92 -11.30
CA ALA A 45 -1.22 4.32 -12.70
C ALA A 45 -2.24 3.62 -13.63
N GLY A 46 -2.82 2.50 -13.17
CA GLY A 46 -3.81 1.71 -13.93
C GLY A 46 -5.27 2.01 -13.54
N GLU A 47 -5.51 2.47 -12.32
CA GLU A 47 -6.79 3.06 -11.94
C GLU A 47 -6.84 4.47 -12.54
N GLY A 48 -7.60 4.60 -13.63
CA GLY A 48 -7.88 5.89 -14.25
C GLY A 48 -8.31 6.89 -13.18
N VAL A 49 -7.86 8.14 -13.35
CA VAL A 49 -8.40 9.30 -12.63
C VAL A 49 -9.91 9.09 -12.49
N PRO A 50 -10.49 9.21 -11.27
CA PRO A 50 -11.94 9.07 -11.12
C PRO A 50 -12.59 9.91 -12.22
N THR A 51 -13.35 9.25 -13.08
CA THR A 51 -14.00 9.91 -14.20
C THR A 51 -14.81 11.07 -13.66
N ASP A 52 -14.87 12.18 -14.41
CA ASP A 52 -15.53 13.40 -13.97
C ASP A 52 -16.95 13.12 -13.43
N GLU A 53 -17.66 12.10 -13.91
CA GLU A 53 -18.94 11.62 -13.37
C GLU A 53 -18.94 11.26 -11.87
N ALA A 54 -17.89 10.61 -11.37
CA ALA A 54 -17.79 10.27 -9.93
C ALA A 54 -17.51 11.51 -9.07
N ILE A 55 -16.84 12.52 -9.64
CA ILE A 55 -16.57 13.80 -8.98
C ILE A 55 -17.78 14.75 -9.10
N GLU A 56 -18.52 14.68 -10.20
CA GLU A 56 -19.73 15.44 -10.48
C GLU A 56 -20.84 15.03 -9.50
N ASN A 57 -21.01 13.73 -9.23
CA ASN A 57 -21.95 13.24 -8.23
C ASN A 57 -21.64 13.71 -6.80
N ILE A 58 -20.37 13.94 -6.46
CA ILE A 58 -19.98 14.51 -5.15
C ILE A 58 -20.23 16.03 -5.13
N ASN A 59 -20.00 16.72 -6.24
CA ASN A 59 -20.24 18.16 -6.39
C ASN A 59 -21.73 18.51 -6.54
N MET A 60 -22.60 17.54 -6.82
CA MET A 60 -24.05 17.72 -6.84
C MET A 60 -24.66 17.94 -5.45
N GLN A 61 -23.91 17.72 -4.37
CA GLN A 61 -24.38 18.06 -3.04
C GLN A 61 -24.44 19.59 -2.88
N SER A 62 -25.63 20.10 -2.61
CA SER A 62 -25.86 21.52 -2.29
C SER A 62 -24.97 21.96 -1.13
N GLY A 63 -24.30 23.10 -1.28
CA GLY A 63 -23.49 23.72 -0.22
C GLY A 63 -24.28 24.65 0.69
N ALA A 64 -25.61 24.64 0.59
CA ALA A 64 -26.48 25.51 1.37
C ALA A 64 -26.66 24.97 2.81
N ASP A 65 -26.68 25.88 3.78
CA ASP A 65 -26.76 25.59 5.22
C ASP A 65 -27.91 26.38 5.88
N ASP A 66 -28.87 26.86 5.07
CA ASP A 66 -30.10 27.49 5.55
C ASP A 66 -31.26 26.49 5.52
N THR A 67 -32.25 26.71 6.38
CA THR A 67 -33.37 25.77 6.55
C THR A 67 -34.22 25.65 5.29
N ASP A 68 -34.41 26.76 4.57
CA ASP A 68 -35.29 26.82 3.40
C ASP A 68 -34.72 25.99 2.23
N SER A 69 -33.40 26.03 2.04
CA SER A 69 -32.69 25.21 1.04
C SER A 69 -32.68 23.72 1.38
N ILE A 70 -32.53 23.36 2.66
CA ILE A 70 -32.60 21.97 3.11
C ILE A 70 -34.01 21.39 2.89
N GLU A 71 -35.06 22.16 3.19
CA GLU A 71 -36.45 21.74 2.94
C GLU A 71 -36.71 21.53 1.45
N ALA A 72 -36.19 22.42 0.59
CA ALA A 72 -36.31 22.27 -0.86
C ALA A 72 -35.57 21.03 -1.41
N ASP A 73 -34.37 20.74 -0.90
CA ASP A 73 -33.59 19.55 -1.32
C ASP A 73 -34.26 18.25 -0.86
N LEU A 74 -34.86 18.24 0.33
CA LEU A 74 -35.64 17.10 0.84
C LEU A 74 -36.92 16.87 0.01
N ASP A 75 -37.63 17.94 -0.35
CA ASP A 75 -38.82 17.86 -1.20
C ASP A 75 -38.49 17.40 -2.63
N ALA A 76 -37.29 17.74 -3.12
CA ALA A 76 -36.81 17.32 -4.44
C ALA A 76 -36.27 15.88 -4.47
N THR A 77 -36.13 15.22 -3.31
CA THR A 77 -35.66 13.83 -3.23
C THR A 77 -36.77 12.89 -3.70
N ASP A 78 -36.61 12.31 -4.90
CA ASP A 78 -37.55 11.33 -5.47
C ASP A 78 -37.40 9.97 -4.79
N ILE A 79 -38.40 9.59 -3.98
CA ILE A 79 -38.47 8.29 -3.29
C ILE A 79 -39.52 7.36 -3.93
N GLU A 80 -40.29 7.83 -4.90
CA GLU A 80 -41.44 7.08 -5.45
C GLU A 80 -41.03 5.77 -6.12
N ASN A 81 -39.81 5.70 -6.64
CA ASN A 81 -39.29 4.54 -7.36
C ASN A 81 -38.27 3.70 -6.56
N LEU A 82 -37.98 4.06 -5.30
CA LEU A 82 -36.95 3.37 -4.51
C LEU A 82 -37.24 1.88 -4.32
N ASP A 83 -38.51 1.52 -4.13
CA ASP A 83 -38.95 0.12 -3.97
C ASP A 83 -38.70 -0.71 -5.24
N VAL A 84 -38.82 -0.09 -6.42
CA VAL A 84 -38.59 -0.73 -7.72
C VAL A 84 -37.10 -0.94 -7.96
N GLU A 85 -36.27 0.06 -7.61
CA GLU A 85 -34.81 0.00 -7.75
C GLU A 85 -34.19 -1.04 -6.80
N LEU A 86 -34.63 -1.10 -5.54
CA LEU A 86 -34.12 -2.05 -4.54
C LEU A 86 -34.49 -3.51 -4.84
N ASN A 87 -35.62 -3.75 -5.50
CA ASN A 87 -36.06 -5.09 -5.88
C ASN A 87 -35.50 -5.55 -7.24
N ALA A 88 -34.83 -4.66 -7.98
CA ALA A 88 -34.18 -4.95 -9.26
C ALA A 88 -32.69 -5.34 -9.12
N SER A 89 -32.10 -5.28 -7.91
CA SER A 89 -30.70 -5.65 -7.61
C SER A 89 -30.53 -7.08 -7.09
#